data_AF-A0A133XVT6-F1
#
_entry.id   AF-A0A133XVT6-F1
#
_cell.length_a   1.000
_cell.length_b   1.000
_cell.length_c   1.000
_cell.angle_alpha   90.00
_cell.angle_beta   90.00
_cell.angle_gamma   90.00
#
_symmetry.space_group_name_H-M   'P 1'
#
loop_
_entity.id
_entity.type
_entity.pdbx_description
1 polymer ?
#
loop_
_entity_poly.entity_id
_entity_poly.type
_entity_poly.pdbx_seq_one_letter_code
_entity_poly.pdbx_strand_id
1 'polypeptide(L)'
;FAVTYSAGENGNLTAQKYIGEDETAPLSSGESVVNDTRVQFTATSNAGYLVDQWTINGEVDEDYAGESSISFYVNSATEVKVSFKQKPVSTTGKPVTFASDANGKLEASVEGIAIASGDKLDAGKKI
;
A
#
# COMPACT_ATOMS: atom_id res chain seq x y z
N PHE A 1 -20.24 4.44 22.04
CA PHE A 1 -20.27 4.69 20.59
C PHE A 1 -19.74 3.49 19.84
N ALA A 2 -20.42 3.09 18.76
CA ALA A 2 -19.96 1.99 17.92
C ALA A 2 -18.72 2.40 17.12
N VAL A 3 -17.73 1.52 17.06
CA VAL A 3 -16.50 1.71 16.30
C VAL A 3 -16.40 0.61 15.26
N THR A 4 -16.52 0.97 13.99
CA THR A 4 -16.35 0.04 12.87
C THR A 4 -15.06 0.35 12.15
N TYR A 5 -14.33 -0.68 11.76
CA TYR A 5 -13.12 -0.52 10.97
C TYR A 5 -12.94 -1.62 9.94
N SER A 6 -12.27 -1.28 8.84
CA SER A 6 -11.95 -2.21 7.75
C SER A 6 -10.62 -1.87 7.07
N ALA A 7 -9.87 -2.91 6.72
CA ALA A 7 -8.71 -2.79 5.84
C ALA A 7 -9.13 -2.91 4.37
N GLY A 8 -8.51 -2.09 3.52
CA GLY A 8 -8.50 -2.28 2.08
C GLY A 8 -7.70 -3.54 1.69
N GLU A 9 -7.77 -3.88 0.41
CA GLU A 9 -7.03 -5.03 -0.13
C GLU A 9 -5.52 -4.89 0.13
N ASN A 10 -4.84 -6.02 0.30
CA ASN A 10 -3.39 -6.09 0.50
C ASN A 10 -2.87 -5.57 1.85
N GLY A 11 -3.70 -5.60 2.88
CA GLY A 11 -3.24 -5.46 4.25
C GLY A 11 -4.27 -5.92 5.27
N ASN A 12 -3.96 -5.66 6.54
CA ASN A 12 -4.79 -6.00 7.68
C ASN A 12 -4.89 -4.79 8.62
N LEU A 13 -6.02 -4.68 9.32
CA LEU A 13 -6.26 -3.61 10.29
C LEU A 13 -6.69 -4.21 11.62
N THR A 14 -5.97 -3.87 12.69
CA THR A 14 -6.35 -4.21 14.07
C THR A 14 -6.65 -2.95 14.86
N ALA A 15 -7.48 -3.08 15.89
CA ALA A 15 -7.82 -1.99 16.78
C ALA A 15 -7.66 -2.41 18.25
N GLN A 16 -7.24 -1.46 19.08
CA GLN A 16 -7.02 -1.63 20.51
C GLN A 16 -7.63 -0.42 21.23
N LYS A 17 -8.37 -0.66 22.31
CA LYS A 17 -8.88 0.39 23.19
C LYS A 17 -8.02 0.50 24.44
N TYR A 18 -7.77 1.72 24.90
CA TYR A 18 -7.15 1.95 26.19
C TYR A 18 -8.21 1.82 27.29
N ILE A 19 -7.95 0.96 28.27
CA ILE A 19 -8.81 0.72 29.44
C ILE A 19 -8.16 1.18 30.75
N GLY A 20 -6.91 1.63 30.67
CA GLY A 20 -6.15 2.30 31.74
C GLY A 20 -5.00 3.13 31.13
N GLU A 21 -4.15 3.69 31.99
CA GLU A 21 -3.02 4.56 31.57
C GLU A 21 -2.01 3.79 30.68
N ASP A 22 -1.72 2.54 31.03
CA ASP A 22 -0.84 1.63 30.28
C ASP A 22 -1.53 0.30 29.89
N GLU A 23 -2.84 0.20 30.10
CA GLU A 23 -3.59 -1.02 29.83
C GLU A 23 -4.43 -0.86 28.55
N THR A 24 -4.24 -1.81 27.62
CA THR A 24 -5.01 -1.88 26.38
C THR A 24 -5.71 -3.22 26.26
N ALA A 25 -6.88 -3.20 25.61
CA ALA A 25 -7.63 -4.39 25.26
C ALA A 25 -7.92 -4.40 23.75
N PRO A 26 -8.00 -5.57 23.11
CA PRO A 26 -8.43 -5.65 21.73
C PRO A 26 -9.83 -5.05 21.57
N LEU A 27 -10.06 -4.40 20.45
CA LEU A 27 -11.34 -3.86 20.04
C LEU A 27 -11.75 -4.55 18.75
N SER A 28 -12.91 -5.20 18.74
CA SER A 28 -13.45 -5.81 17.53
C SER A 28 -14.26 -4.79 16.71
N SER A 29 -14.27 -4.93 15.39
CA SER A 29 -15.06 -4.06 14.51
C SER A 29 -16.56 -4.22 14.80
N GLY A 30 -17.26 -3.10 15.01
CA GLY A 30 -18.66 -3.05 15.44
C GLY A 30 -18.86 -3.02 16.96
N GLU A 31 -17.79 -3.16 17.75
CA GLU A 31 -17.87 -3.06 19.20
C GLU A 31 -18.16 -1.61 19.64
N SER A 32 -18.87 -1.48 20.75
CA SER A 32 -19.17 -0.17 21.34
C SER A 32 -18.22 0.16 22.47
N VAL A 33 -17.59 1.34 22.39
CA VAL A 33 -16.72 1.89 23.44
C VAL A 33 -17.40 2.99 24.23
N VAL A 34 -16.88 3.33 25.40
CA VAL A 34 -17.37 4.47 26.21
C VAL A 34 -16.97 5.79 25.52
N ASN A 35 -17.70 6.86 25.78
CA ASN A 35 -17.26 8.21 25.41
C ASN A 35 -15.84 8.48 25.96
N ASP A 36 -15.04 9.24 25.22
CA ASP A 36 -13.67 9.61 25.61
C ASP A 36 -12.72 8.41 25.76
N THR A 37 -13.07 7.26 25.16
CA THR A 37 -12.14 6.12 25.08
C THR A 37 -11.13 6.38 23.98
N ARG A 38 -9.83 6.33 24.33
CA ARG A 38 -8.77 6.33 23.33
C ARG A 38 -8.72 4.99 22.63
N VAL A 39 -8.73 5.02 21.29
CA VAL A 39 -8.58 3.83 20.45
C VAL A 39 -7.38 4.02 19.55
N GLN A 40 -6.55 2.97 19.44
CA GLN A 40 -5.44 2.89 18.51
C GLN A 40 -5.76 1.87 17.42
N PHE A 41 -5.56 2.28 16.18
CA PHE A 41 -5.67 1.44 15.01
C PHE A 41 -4.29 1.20 14.42
N THR A 42 -4.00 -0.04 14.05
CA THR A 42 -2.70 -0.44 13.50
C THR A 42 -2.91 -1.15 12.17
N ALA A 43 -2.41 -0.55 11.10
CA ALA A 43 -2.45 -1.10 9.76
C ALA A 43 -1.15 -1.87 9.47
N THR A 44 -1.31 -3.14 9.06
CA THR A 44 -0.21 -4.00 8.63
C THR A 44 -0.34 -4.23 7.13
N SER A 45 0.51 -3.58 6.34
CA SER A 45 0.55 -3.78 4.89
C SER A 45 1.21 -5.10 4.51
N ASN A 46 0.73 -5.76 3.44
CA ASN A 46 1.38 -6.94 2.89
C ASN A 46 2.75 -6.62 2.26
N ALA A 47 3.55 -7.66 2.00
CA ALA A 47 4.82 -7.52 1.33
C ALA A 47 4.64 -6.84 -0.05
N GLY A 48 5.45 -5.80 -0.31
CA GLY A 48 5.34 -5.00 -1.53
C GLY A 48 4.29 -3.89 -1.50
N TYR A 49 3.60 -3.68 -0.38
CA TYR A 49 2.62 -2.60 -0.19
C TYR A 49 3.03 -1.65 0.95
N LEU A 50 2.42 -0.47 0.96
CA LEU A 50 2.52 0.56 1.99
C LEU A 50 1.11 1.01 2.35
N VAL A 51 0.95 1.58 3.53
CA VAL A 51 -0.27 2.33 3.84
C VAL A 51 -0.35 3.52 2.89
N ASP A 52 -1.52 3.72 2.32
CA ASP A 52 -1.80 4.84 1.42
C ASP A 52 -2.42 6.00 2.20
N GLN A 53 -3.66 5.81 2.65
CA GLN A 53 -4.45 6.83 3.35
C GLN A 53 -5.40 6.20 4.36
N TRP A 54 -5.76 7.00 5.36
CA TRP A 54 -6.80 6.68 6.33
C TRP A 54 -8.05 7.51 6.03
N THR A 55 -9.20 6.88 6.17
CA THR A 55 -10.50 7.52 6.04
C THR A 55 -11.26 7.34 7.35
N ILE A 56 -11.63 8.44 7.98
CA ILE A 56 -12.32 8.46 9.27
C ILE A 56 -13.69 9.11 9.04
N ASN A 57 -14.78 8.41 9.35
CA ASN A 57 -16.15 8.86 9.12
C ASN A 57 -16.47 9.28 7.68
N GLY A 58 -15.80 8.66 6.71
CA GLY A 58 -15.96 8.98 5.28
C GLY A 58 -15.12 10.15 4.79
N GLU A 59 -14.37 10.81 5.67
CA GLU A 59 -13.42 11.88 5.33
C GLU A 59 -12.00 11.32 5.30
N VAL A 60 -11.26 11.62 4.23
CA VAL A 60 -9.85 11.24 4.12
C VAL A 60 -9.03 12.21 4.97
N ASP A 61 -8.17 11.66 5.82
CA ASP A 61 -7.29 12.43 6.67
C ASP A 61 -5.87 12.35 6.10
N GLU A 62 -5.43 13.44 5.45
CA GLU A 62 -4.13 13.50 4.79
C GLU A 62 -2.96 13.58 5.78
N ASP A 63 -3.20 14.04 7.01
CA ASP A 63 -2.18 14.05 8.07
C ASP A 63 -1.77 12.63 8.48
N TYR A 64 -2.66 11.65 8.29
CA TYR A 64 -2.38 10.23 8.52
C TYR A 64 -1.91 9.48 7.27
N ALA A 65 -1.75 10.15 6.12
CA ALA A 65 -1.32 9.48 4.90
C ALA A 65 0.05 8.79 5.08
N GLY A 66 0.10 7.49 4.81
CA GLY A 66 1.30 6.66 4.99
C GLY A 66 1.59 6.20 6.43
N GLU A 67 0.84 6.67 7.43
CA GLU A 67 1.04 6.25 8.82
C GLU A 67 0.61 4.79 9.03
N SER A 68 1.43 4.00 9.72
CA SER A 68 1.12 2.59 10.03
C SER A 68 0.16 2.44 11.21
N SER A 69 -0.04 3.49 11.98
CA SER A 69 -0.92 3.48 13.13
C SER A 69 -1.45 4.87 13.44
N ILE A 70 -2.71 4.94 13.86
CA ILE A 70 -3.37 6.18 14.27
C ILE A 70 -4.03 5.97 15.63
N SER A 71 -4.14 7.02 16.44
CA SER A 71 -4.84 6.95 17.73
C SER A 71 -5.60 8.23 18.01
N PHE A 72 -6.85 8.11 18.45
CA PHE A 72 -7.70 9.25 18.78
C PHE A 72 -8.77 8.86 19.82
N TYR A 73 -9.43 9.87 20.37
CA TYR A 73 -10.52 9.69 21.34
C TYR A 73 -11.87 9.55 20.64
N VAL A 74 -12.58 8.47 20.94
CA VAL A 74 -13.90 8.18 20.36
C VAL A 74 -14.98 8.96 21.10
N ASN A 75 -15.49 9.99 20.45
CA ASN A 75 -16.52 10.88 21.01
C ASN A 75 -17.89 10.74 20.31
N SER A 76 -17.95 9.97 19.24
CA SER A 76 -19.15 9.68 18.45
C SER A 76 -19.01 8.31 17.79
N ALA A 77 -20.05 7.82 17.11
CA ALA A 77 -19.88 6.63 16.27
C ALA A 77 -18.80 6.91 15.22
N THR A 78 -17.84 6.00 15.07
CA THR A 78 -16.69 6.19 14.19
C THR A 78 -16.51 5.03 13.23
N GLU A 79 -16.39 5.33 11.95
CA GLU A 79 -15.96 4.38 10.92
C GLU A 79 -14.51 4.68 10.50
N VAL A 80 -13.62 3.70 10.54
CA VAL A 80 -12.22 3.83 10.12
C VAL A 80 -11.90 2.89 8.96
N LYS A 81 -11.38 3.42 7.87
CA LYS A 81 -10.92 2.64 6.72
C LYS A 81 -9.47 2.97 6.44
N VAL A 82 -8.68 1.97 6.07
CA VAL A 82 -7.31 2.17 5.61
C VAL A 82 -7.15 1.57 4.22
N SER A 83 -6.49 2.31 3.34
CA SER A 83 -6.15 1.83 1.99
C SER A 83 -4.65 1.56 1.88
N PHE A 84 -4.27 0.65 0.99
CA PHE A 84 -2.88 0.28 0.74
C PHE A 84 -2.52 0.54 -0.72
N LYS A 85 -1.30 1.02 -0.95
CA LYS A 85 -0.72 1.19 -2.29
C LYS A 85 0.50 0.32 -2.47
N GLN A 86 0.76 -0.09 -3.71
CA GLN A 86 1.96 -0.84 -4.04
C GLN A 86 3.20 0.04 -3.85
N LYS A 87 4.28 -0.52 -3.29
CA LYS A 87 5.58 0.15 -3.22
C LYS A 87 6.04 0.47 -4.63
N PRO A 88 6.54 1.70 -4.89
CA PRO A 88 7.24 1.96 -6.13
C PRO A 88 8.46 1.03 -6.19
N VAL A 89 8.54 0.24 -7.26
CA VAL A 89 9.73 -0.56 -7.55
C VAL A 89 10.85 0.41 -7.90
N SER A 90 11.76 0.65 -6.96
CA SER A 90 13.01 1.35 -7.24
C SER A 90 13.87 0.45 -8.13
N THR A 91 13.66 0.52 -9.44
CA THR A 91 14.62 0.04 -10.43
C THR A 91 15.79 1.03 -10.45
N THR A 92 16.61 1.01 -9.39
CA THR A 92 17.94 1.62 -9.43
C THR A 92 18.70 0.91 -10.54
N GLY A 93 18.91 1.64 -11.63
CA GLY A 93 19.52 1.14 -12.85
C GLY A 93 20.85 0.47 -12.58
N LYS A 94 20.95 -0.82 -12.93
CA LYS A 94 22.23 -1.35 -13.38
C LYS A 94 22.54 -0.63 -14.70
N PRO A 95 23.73 -0.02 -14.87
CA PRO A 95 24.10 0.54 -16.15
C PRO A 95 24.08 -0.57 -17.19
N VAL A 96 23.29 -0.38 -18.25
CA VAL A 96 23.33 -1.25 -19.43
C VAL A 96 24.60 -0.88 -20.18
N THR A 97 25.68 -1.65 -19.96
CA THR A 97 26.91 -1.48 -20.72
C THR A 97 26.69 -2.06 -22.11
N PHE A 98 26.47 -1.21 -23.10
CA PHE A 98 26.54 -1.61 -24.51
C PHE A 98 28.02 -1.65 -24.91
N ALA A 99 28.65 -2.82 -24.81
CA ALA A 99 29.88 -3.08 -25.56
C ALA A 99 29.47 -3.37 -27.00
N SER A 100 29.60 -2.37 -27.87
CA SER A 100 29.40 -2.52 -29.31
C SER A 100 30.64 -3.15 -29.91
N ASP A 101 30.71 -4.48 -29.91
CA ASP A 101 31.61 -5.20 -30.78
C ASP A 101 30.85 -5.65 -32.02
N ALA A 102 31.49 -5.42 -33.16
CA ALA A 102 30.95 -5.65 -34.48
C ALA A 102 30.34 -7.06 -34.59
N ASN A 103 29.15 -7.11 -35.22
CA ASN A 103 28.38 -8.29 -35.60
C ASN A 103 27.40 -8.83 -34.54
N GLY A 104 26.13 -8.46 -34.72
CA GLY A 104 25.06 -9.46 -34.68
C GLY A 104 24.12 -9.42 -33.47
N LYS A 105 22.85 -9.17 -33.80
CA LYS A 105 21.63 -9.60 -33.09
C LYS A 105 21.37 -8.95 -31.72
N LEU A 106 20.37 -8.07 -31.71
CA LEU A 106 19.73 -7.58 -30.48
C LEU A 106 18.70 -8.61 -30.04
N GLU A 107 18.98 -9.36 -28.97
CA GLU A 107 17.99 -10.19 -28.27
C GLU A 107 17.60 -9.46 -26.98
N ALA A 108 16.40 -8.88 -26.95
CA ALA A 108 15.83 -8.39 -25.71
C ALA A 108 15.17 -9.56 -24.99
N SER A 109 15.72 -9.95 -23.84
CA SER A 109 15.14 -10.95 -22.95
C SER A 109 14.64 -10.27 -21.69
N VAL A 110 13.32 -10.26 -21.47
CA VAL A 110 12.74 -10.11 -20.14
C VAL A 110 11.98 -11.41 -19.86
N GLU A 111 12.47 -12.17 -18.87
CA GLU A 111 11.88 -13.36 -18.27
C GLU A 111 10.89 -14.19 -19.12
N GLY A 112 11.43 -14.90 -20.13
CA GLY A 112 10.95 -16.25 -20.45
C GLY A 112 9.92 -16.44 -21.56
N ILE A 113 9.50 -15.40 -22.30
CA ILE A 113 8.66 -15.59 -23.51
C ILE A 113 9.49 -15.33 -24.76
N ALA A 114 9.76 -16.39 -25.52
CA ALA A 114 10.38 -16.32 -26.83
C ALA A 114 9.41 -15.66 -27.83
N ILE A 115 9.70 -14.43 -28.26
CA ILE A 115 9.06 -13.83 -29.43
C ILE A 115 9.86 -14.22 -30.67
N ALA A 116 9.29 -15.13 -31.47
CA ALA A 116 9.88 -15.60 -32.71
C ALA A 116 9.91 -14.50 -33.79
N SER A 117 10.96 -14.55 -34.61
CA SER A 117 11.21 -13.73 -35.80
C SER A 117 10.01 -13.75 -36.77
N GLY A 118 9.56 -12.58 -37.25
CA GLY A 118 8.58 -12.59 -38.36
C GLY A 118 7.82 -11.32 -38.73
N ASP A 119 7.68 -10.31 -37.85
CA ASP A 119 6.87 -9.13 -38.21
C ASP A 119 7.67 -8.13 -39.05
N LYS A 120 7.21 -7.92 -40.28
CA LYS A 120 7.83 -7.06 -41.28
C LYS A 120 7.51 -5.60 -40.96
N LEU A 121 8.55 -4.79 -40.71
CA LEU A 121 8.46 -3.35 -40.88
C LEU A 121 9.23 -2.96 -42.15
N ASP A 122 8.48 -2.64 -43.19
CA ASP A 122 8.98 -2.25 -44.51
C ASP A 122 9.76 -0.91 -44.49
N ALA A 123 11.00 -1.01 -44.98
CA ALA A 123 11.92 -0.05 -45.58
C ALA A 123 11.89 1.47 -45.22
N GLY A 124 12.97 1.90 -44.56
CA GLY A 124 13.92 2.82 -45.21
C GLY A 124 13.79 4.33 -44.94
N LYS A 125 14.66 4.86 -44.06
CA LYS A 125 15.50 6.02 -44.41
C LYS A 125 16.68 6.21 -43.45
N LYS A 126 17.85 6.43 -44.04
CA LYS A 126 19.13 6.82 -43.41
C LYS A 126 19.01 8.16 -42.69
N ILE A 127 19.73 8.30 -41.59
CA ILE A 127 20.79 9.32 -41.47
C ILE A 127 21.98 8.65 -40.77
#